data_AF-A0A816FU80-F1
#
_entry.id   AF-A0A816FU80-F1
#
_cell.length_a   1.000
_cell.length_b   1.000
_cell.length_c   1.000
_cell.angle_alpha   90.00
_cell.angle_beta   90.00
_cell.angle_gamma   90.00
#
_symmetry.space_group_name_H-M   'P 1'
#
loop_
_entity.id
_entity.type
_entity.pdbx_description
1 polymer ?
#
loop_
_entity_poly.entity_id
_entity_poly.type
_entity_poly.pdbx_seq_one_letter_code
_entity_poly.pdbx_strand_id
1 'polypeptide(L)'
;VSFYEKQNRHQEALKLITSTEALASRENILNYLSKLDNDQLQLIFQYIQPMIQSALHEPDNENILHEILTLFIGESAPTSPSTTDISQTRTIKLEPMEVYKFLNGIDQDFAIRYMEHICLKPEVASKKRDIHNRLVYAYSERIKQLSDKLEPMIKANQQEIYTDDNVRTTRTLSVNTEKYSAISIIKKQKTEYEEKLKLFLLNRNCQCDFEVLEAYFPRQQTNPSDEHLFSLYYAIVLGKLGRHQLALETFVKHGFYTDAERYCETIYANGDIELARELYRQLIEHYLEKSNDGNLNENSLKTILRILNNASERLDPVEALKILPGQLKLNSMKDFIQQSIQTCSMKKRSSQIERSLLFIKLLRTQSKRIGSENQSFLIDSDTQCARTTCTQPITATQAVLRFPNHKIVHYHCKTKYEKELEDRHKKHY
;
A
#
# COMPACT_ATOMS: atom_id res chain seq x y z
N VAL A 1 -42.06 -13.07 -19.88
CA VAL A 1 -41.02 -12.37 -19.10
C VAL A 1 -41.00 -10.86 -19.40
N SER A 2 -40.78 -10.44 -20.66
CA SER A 2 -40.73 -9.01 -21.07
C SER A 2 -41.99 -8.18 -20.77
N PHE A 3 -43.17 -8.81 -20.76
CA PHE A 3 -44.44 -8.16 -20.38
C PHE A 3 -44.49 -7.75 -18.90
N TYR A 4 -44.03 -8.64 -18.00
CA TYR A 4 -44.00 -8.39 -16.55
C TYR A 4 -42.86 -7.44 -16.16
N GLU A 5 -41.74 -7.49 -16.90
CA GLU A 5 -40.61 -6.56 -16.78
C GLU A 5 -41.03 -5.11 -17.05
N LYS A 6 -41.86 -4.87 -18.08
CA LYS A 6 -42.40 -3.52 -18.39
C LYS A 6 -43.43 -3.00 -17.38
N GLN A 7 -43.96 -3.86 -16.50
CA GLN A 7 -44.96 -3.50 -15.48
C GLN A 7 -44.36 -3.42 -14.06
N ASN A 8 -43.03 -3.49 -13.90
CA ASN A 8 -42.35 -3.58 -12.60
C ASN A 8 -42.79 -4.77 -11.71
N ARG A 9 -43.38 -5.83 -12.30
CA ARG A 9 -43.85 -7.03 -11.59
C ARG A 9 -42.78 -8.12 -11.61
N HIS A 10 -41.62 -7.81 -11.02
CA HIS A 10 -40.41 -8.64 -11.08
C HIS A 10 -40.55 -10.00 -10.36
N GLN A 11 -41.33 -10.07 -9.27
CA GLN A 11 -41.61 -11.33 -8.56
C GLN A 11 -42.32 -12.36 -9.45
N GLU A 12 -43.27 -11.91 -10.25
CA GLU A 12 -44.05 -12.78 -11.12
C GLU A 12 -43.27 -13.16 -12.38
N ALA A 13 -42.43 -12.24 -12.87
CA ALA A 13 -41.48 -12.54 -13.94
C ALA A 13 -40.48 -13.64 -13.53
N LEU A 14 -39.91 -13.55 -12.31
CA LEU A 14 -38.99 -14.56 -11.77
C LEU A 14 -39.69 -15.90 -11.51
N LYS A 15 -40.91 -15.88 -10.95
CA LYS A 15 -41.73 -17.10 -10.79
C LYS A 15 -41.97 -17.80 -12.13
N LEU A 16 -42.31 -17.04 -13.19
CA LEU A 16 -42.48 -17.55 -14.55
C LEU A 16 -41.20 -18.11 -15.17
N ILE A 17 -40.05 -17.49 -14.91
CA ILE A 17 -38.74 -18.00 -15.36
C ILE A 17 -38.43 -19.33 -14.65
N THR A 18 -38.67 -19.42 -13.34
CA THR A 18 -38.42 -20.65 -12.57
C THR A 18 -39.42 -21.77 -12.82
N SER A 19 -40.66 -21.45 -13.23
CA SER A 19 -41.72 -22.45 -13.45
C SER A 19 -41.73 -23.02 -14.87
N THR A 20 -40.99 -22.42 -15.81
CA THR A 20 -40.99 -22.83 -17.22
C THR A 20 -39.71 -23.61 -17.49
N GLU A 21 -39.80 -24.93 -17.66
CA GLU A 21 -38.64 -25.85 -17.82
C GLU A 21 -37.65 -25.43 -18.92
N ALA A 22 -38.12 -24.75 -19.97
CA ALA A 22 -37.27 -24.25 -21.07
C ALA A 22 -36.51 -22.93 -20.77
N LEU A 23 -36.95 -22.17 -19.77
CA LEU A 23 -36.37 -20.86 -19.39
C LEU A 23 -35.68 -20.91 -18.02
N ALA A 24 -35.91 -21.97 -17.24
CA ALA A 24 -35.27 -22.25 -15.95
C ALA A 24 -33.78 -22.63 -16.10
N SER A 25 -33.08 -22.09 -17.09
CA SER A 25 -31.63 -22.13 -17.12
C SER A 25 -31.10 -21.09 -16.14
N ARG A 26 -30.05 -21.46 -15.42
CA ARG A 26 -29.44 -20.61 -14.42
C ARG A 26 -28.90 -19.30 -15.00
N GLU A 27 -28.37 -19.34 -16.22
CA GLU A 27 -27.91 -18.16 -16.97
C GLU A 27 -29.04 -17.15 -17.20
N ASN A 28 -30.25 -17.62 -17.50
CA ASN A 28 -31.42 -16.74 -17.69
C ASN A 28 -31.86 -16.08 -16.38
N ILE A 29 -31.72 -16.77 -15.25
CA ILE A 29 -32.02 -16.22 -13.93
C ILE A 29 -30.97 -15.16 -13.58
N LEU A 30 -29.68 -15.45 -13.72
CA LEU A 30 -28.60 -14.48 -13.46
C LEU A 30 -28.67 -13.26 -14.39
N ASN A 31 -29.01 -13.45 -15.66
CA ASN A 31 -29.16 -12.37 -16.65
C ASN A 31 -30.46 -11.55 -16.47
N TYR A 32 -31.46 -12.08 -15.77
CA TYR A 32 -32.63 -11.31 -15.37
C TYR A 32 -32.37 -10.56 -14.06
N LEU A 33 -31.71 -11.22 -13.10
CA LEU A 33 -31.30 -10.60 -11.84
C LEU A 33 -30.28 -9.47 -12.06
N SER A 34 -29.45 -9.56 -13.10
CA SER A 34 -28.50 -8.51 -13.51
C SER A 34 -29.18 -7.20 -13.96
N LYS A 35 -30.49 -7.20 -14.19
CA LYS A 35 -31.29 -6.05 -14.64
C LYS A 35 -32.09 -5.37 -13.52
N LEU A 36 -32.05 -5.90 -12.30
CA LEU A 36 -32.83 -5.40 -11.17
C LEU A 36 -32.06 -4.32 -10.39
N ASP A 37 -32.74 -3.23 -10.03
CA ASP A 37 -32.20 -2.14 -9.22
C ASP A 37 -32.29 -2.42 -7.70
N ASN A 38 -31.64 -1.59 -6.87
CA ASN A 38 -31.55 -1.73 -5.40
C ASN A 38 -32.90 -1.92 -4.70
N ASP A 39 -33.98 -1.38 -5.25
CA ASP A 39 -35.33 -1.47 -4.68
C ASP A 39 -35.85 -2.92 -4.60
N GLN A 40 -35.23 -3.87 -5.31
CA GLN A 40 -35.61 -5.29 -5.34
C GLN A 40 -34.51 -6.21 -4.74
N LEU A 41 -33.60 -5.66 -3.94
CA LEU A 41 -32.52 -6.37 -3.24
C LEU A 41 -32.96 -7.68 -2.56
N GLN A 42 -34.10 -7.67 -1.88
CA GLN A 42 -34.62 -8.83 -1.18
C GLN A 42 -35.01 -9.99 -2.11
N LEU A 43 -35.44 -9.68 -3.33
CA LEU A 43 -35.75 -10.71 -4.34
C LEU A 43 -34.48 -11.28 -4.96
N ILE A 44 -33.48 -10.44 -5.20
CA ILE A 44 -32.17 -10.90 -5.64
C ILE A 44 -31.61 -11.91 -4.62
N PHE A 45 -31.68 -11.57 -3.33
CA PHE A 45 -31.24 -12.44 -2.25
C PHE A 45 -32.04 -13.75 -2.19
N GLN A 46 -33.36 -13.70 -2.29
CA GLN A 46 -34.21 -14.89 -2.22
C GLN A 46 -33.88 -15.93 -3.32
N TYR A 47 -33.61 -15.48 -4.54
CA TYR A 47 -33.35 -16.38 -5.68
C TYR A 47 -31.89 -16.81 -5.79
N ILE A 48 -30.93 -16.00 -5.32
CA ILE A 48 -29.50 -16.34 -5.33
C ILE A 48 -29.10 -17.23 -4.14
N GLN A 49 -29.75 -17.09 -2.98
CA GLN A 49 -29.45 -17.87 -1.78
C GLN A 49 -29.33 -19.39 -2.03
N PRO A 50 -30.32 -20.07 -2.66
CA PRO A 50 -30.22 -21.50 -2.92
C PRO A 50 -29.10 -21.85 -3.92
N MET A 51 -28.78 -20.96 -4.87
CA MET A 51 -27.68 -21.16 -5.83
C MET A 51 -26.30 -21.09 -5.16
N ILE A 52 -26.12 -20.16 -4.21
CA ILE A 52 -24.87 -20.06 -3.44
C ILE A 52 -24.72 -21.30 -2.56
N GLN A 53 -25.78 -21.72 -1.86
CA GLN A 53 -25.75 -22.88 -0.98
C GLN A 53 -25.43 -24.17 -1.75
N SER A 54 -26.02 -24.38 -2.94
CA SER A 54 -25.68 -25.54 -3.78
C SER A 54 -24.23 -25.47 -4.30
N ALA A 55 -23.76 -24.28 -4.68
CA ALA A 55 -22.42 -24.11 -5.22
C ALA A 55 -21.31 -24.28 -4.17
N LEU A 56 -21.56 -23.91 -2.91
CA LEU A 56 -20.60 -24.08 -1.81
C LEU A 56 -20.42 -25.55 -1.39
N HIS A 57 -21.39 -26.42 -1.67
CA HIS A 57 -21.32 -27.85 -1.34
C HIS A 57 -20.57 -28.69 -2.38
N GLU A 58 -20.33 -28.18 -3.58
CA GLU A 58 -19.65 -28.88 -4.68
C GLU A 58 -18.33 -28.19 -5.06
N PRO A 59 -17.16 -28.85 -4.92
CA PRO A 59 -15.85 -28.22 -5.13
C PRO A 59 -15.55 -27.83 -6.59
N ASP A 60 -16.26 -28.40 -7.57
CA ASP A 60 -16.05 -28.13 -9.00
C ASP A 60 -16.79 -26.88 -9.52
N ASN A 61 -17.51 -26.17 -8.64
CA ASN A 61 -18.40 -25.06 -8.99
C ASN A 61 -17.77 -23.67 -8.73
N GLU A 62 -16.44 -23.52 -8.77
CA GLU A 62 -15.80 -22.20 -8.59
C GLU A 62 -16.22 -21.16 -9.64
N ASN A 63 -16.48 -21.60 -10.88
CA ASN A 63 -16.99 -20.74 -11.97
C ASN A 63 -18.34 -20.10 -11.60
N ILE A 64 -19.15 -20.83 -10.82
CA ILE A 64 -20.50 -20.43 -10.41
C ILE A 64 -20.42 -19.34 -9.35
N LEU A 65 -19.54 -19.53 -8.38
CA LEU A 65 -19.25 -18.52 -7.38
C LEU A 65 -18.63 -17.28 -8.01
N HIS A 66 -17.78 -17.45 -9.03
CA HIS A 66 -17.24 -16.33 -9.80
C HIS A 66 -18.35 -15.56 -10.53
N GLU A 67 -19.22 -16.21 -11.30
CA GLU A 67 -20.36 -15.56 -11.96
C GLU A 67 -21.28 -14.79 -11.00
N ILE A 68 -21.54 -15.36 -9.82
CA ILE A 68 -22.34 -14.70 -8.78
C ILE A 68 -21.61 -13.47 -8.23
N LEU A 69 -20.29 -13.55 -8.02
CA LEU A 69 -19.48 -12.38 -7.67
C LEU A 69 -19.53 -11.33 -8.77
N THR A 70 -19.35 -11.71 -10.04
CA THR A 70 -19.42 -10.79 -11.19
C THR A 70 -20.78 -10.09 -11.28
N LEU A 71 -21.87 -10.80 -10.96
CA LEU A 71 -23.22 -10.24 -10.86
C LEU A 71 -23.32 -9.18 -9.77
N PHE A 72 -22.84 -9.45 -8.56
CA PHE A 72 -22.86 -8.50 -7.44
C PHE A 72 -21.88 -7.32 -7.62
N ILE A 73 -20.88 -7.51 -8.48
CA ILE A 73 -19.81 -6.55 -8.78
C ILE A 73 -20.13 -5.68 -10.02
N GLY A 74 -21.13 -6.08 -10.82
CA GLY A 74 -21.60 -5.33 -11.99
C GLY A 74 -20.68 -5.39 -13.21
N GLU A 75 -19.81 -6.40 -13.33
CA GLU A 75 -18.97 -6.60 -14.52
C GLU A 75 -19.72 -7.42 -15.57
N SER A 76 -19.83 -6.90 -16.79
CA SER A 76 -20.28 -7.70 -17.92
C SER A 76 -19.15 -8.64 -18.34
N ALA A 77 -19.44 -9.94 -18.46
CA ALA A 77 -18.55 -10.88 -19.13
C ALA A 77 -18.14 -10.32 -20.52
N PRO A 78 -16.91 -10.56 -21.00
CA PRO A 78 -16.51 -10.14 -22.33
C PRO A 78 -17.31 -10.95 -23.37
N THR A 79 -18.42 -10.38 -23.84
CA THR A 79 -19.15 -10.91 -24.98
C THR A 79 -18.26 -10.79 -26.22
N SER A 80 -18.11 -11.91 -26.92
CA SER A 80 -17.58 -11.99 -28.27
C SER A 80 -18.24 -10.96 -29.21
N PRO A 81 -17.51 -10.48 -30.24
CA PRO A 81 -17.92 -9.32 -31.02
C PRO A 81 -18.92 -9.73 -32.10
N SER A 82 -20.18 -9.86 -31.76
CA SER A 82 -21.24 -9.88 -32.78
C SER A 82 -22.61 -9.64 -32.17
N THR A 83 -22.97 -8.39 -31.92
CA THR A 83 -24.13 -7.71 -32.52
C THR A 83 -24.35 -6.37 -31.82
N THR A 84 -24.44 -5.34 -32.65
CA THR A 84 -24.88 -3.99 -32.33
C THR A 84 -26.26 -4.02 -31.66
N ASP A 85 -26.31 -3.74 -30.36
CA ASP A 85 -27.41 -3.01 -29.75
C ASP A 85 -26.90 -2.13 -28.60
N ILE A 86 -26.80 -0.84 -28.89
CA ILE A 86 -26.48 0.22 -27.95
C ILE A 86 -27.74 0.47 -27.13
N SER A 87 -27.94 -0.30 -26.08
CA SER A 87 -28.97 -0.06 -25.06
C SER A 87 -28.36 -0.23 -23.68
N GLN A 88 -27.82 0.88 -23.18
CA GLN A 88 -27.62 1.20 -21.76
C GLN A 88 -27.67 0.00 -20.80
N THR A 89 -26.60 -0.79 -20.75
CA THR A 89 -26.37 -1.75 -19.66
C THR A 89 -26.12 -0.95 -18.39
N ARG A 90 -27.21 -0.63 -17.68
CA ARG A 90 -27.16 -0.09 -16.32
C ARG A 90 -26.54 -1.18 -15.44
N THR A 91 -25.26 -1.01 -15.13
CA THR A 91 -24.55 -1.82 -14.15
C THR A 91 -25.24 -1.61 -12.80
N ILE A 92 -25.64 -2.73 -12.18
CA ILE A 92 -26.27 -2.72 -10.88
C ILE A 92 -25.34 -2.02 -9.87
N LYS A 93 -25.80 -0.93 -9.25
CA LYS A 93 -25.11 -0.29 -8.12
C LYS A 93 -25.65 -0.83 -6.80
N LEU A 94 -25.46 -2.12 -6.53
CA LEU A 94 -25.80 -2.72 -5.25
C LEU A 94 -25.07 -2.01 -4.11
N GLU A 95 -25.76 -1.77 -3.00
CA GLU A 95 -25.12 -1.25 -1.79
C GLU A 95 -24.18 -2.34 -1.22
N PRO A 96 -22.84 -2.15 -1.25
CA PRO A 96 -21.89 -3.22 -0.93
C PRO A 96 -22.05 -3.80 0.49
N MET A 97 -22.49 -2.97 1.44
CA MET A 97 -22.69 -3.37 2.83
C MET A 97 -23.88 -4.31 3.01
N GLU A 98 -24.98 -4.09 2.29
CA GLU A 98 -26.17 -4.94 2.39
C GLU A 98 -25.93 -6.31 1.74
N VAL A 99 -25.23 -6.33 0.60
CA VAL A 99 -24.79 -7.58 -0.03
C VAL A 99 -23.86 -8.36 0.90
N TYR A 100 -22.90 -7.70 1.55
CA TYR A 100 -22.02 -8.38 2.49
C TYR A 100 -22.75 -8.95 3.71
N LYS A 101 -23.72 -8.22 4.30
CA LYS A 101 -24.52 -8.75 5.42
C LYS A 101 -25.26 -10.03 5.02
N PHE A 102 -25.84 -10.04 3.82
CA PHE A 102 -26.51 -11.21 3.27
C PHE A 102 -25.54 -12.38 3.04
N LEU A 103 -24.41 -12.13 2.36
CA LEU A 103 -23.41 -13.17 2.09
C LEU A 103 -22.81 -13.72 3.39
N ASN A 104 -22.53 -12.87 4.37
CA ASN A 104 -21.99 -13.27 5.67
C ASN A 104 -22.99 -14.11 6.48
N GLY A 105 -24.29 -13.98 6.22
CA GLY A 105 -25.32 -14.86 6.77
C GLY A 105 -25.34 -16.26 6.15
N ILE A 106 -24.71 -16.45 4.98
CA ILE A 106 -24.60 -17.74 4.28
C ILE A 106 -23.23 -18.36 4.53
N ASP A 107 -22.16 -17.68 4.13
CA ASP A 107 -20.78 -18.13 4.29
C ASP A 107 -19.82 -16.94 4.46
N GLN A 108 -19.03 -17.00 5.53
CA GLN A 108 -18.13 -15.91 5.92
C GLN A 108 -16.91 -15.79 4.98
N ASP A 109 -16.38 -16.90 4.48
CA ASP A 109 -15.21 -16.89 3.60
C ASP A 109 -15.56 -16.31 2.23
N PHE A 110 -16.75 -16.63 1.70
CA PHE A 110 -17.29 -16.06 0.47
C PHE A 110 -17.62 -14.56 0.61
N ALA A 111 -18.16 -14.14 1.76
CA ALA A 111 -18.41 -12.73 2.04
C ALA A 111 -17.11 -11.90 2.10
N ILE A 112 -16.03 -12.46 2.65
CA ILE A 112 -14.70 -11.83 2.65
C ILE A 112 -14.16 -11.69 1.22
N ARG A 113 -14.24 -12.74 0.39
CA ARG A 113 -13.83 -12.68 -1.03
C ARG A 113 -14.56 -11.58 -1.80
N TYR A 114 -15.86 -11.45 -1.60
CA TYR A 114 -16.64 -10.35 -2.20
C TYR A 114 -16.09 -8.97 -1.81
N MET A 115 -15.79 -8.76 -0.53
CA MET A 115 -15.22 -7.50 -0.04
C MET A 115 -13.81 -7.23 -0.58
N GLU A 116 -12.97 -8.26 -0.73
CA GLU A 116 -11.66 -8.15 -1.38
C GLU A 116 -11.78 -7.60 -2.81
N HIS A 117 -12.70 -8.14 -3.60
CA HIS A 117 -12.95 -7.67 -4.97
C HIS A 117 -13.47 -6.23 -5.02
N ILE A 118 -14.37 -5.85 -4.12
CA ILE A 118 -14.90 -4.48 -4.07
C ILE A 118 -13.79 -3.48 -3.71
N CYS A 119 -12.89 -3.82 -2.80
CA CYS A 119 -11.79 -2.94 -2.39
C CYS A 119 -10.84 -2.58 -3.55
N LEU A 120 -10.75 -3.43 -4.59
CA LEU A 120 -9.94 -3.17 -5.77
C LEU A 120 -10.59 -2.20 -6.77
N LYS A 121 -11.89 -1.89 -6.62
CA LYS A 121 -12.61 -1.06 -7.59
C LYS A 121 -12.46 0.45 -7.34
N PRO A 122 -12.15 1.24 -8.38
CA PRO A 122 -12.03 2.68 -8.26
C PRO A 122 -13.37 3.40 -8.03
N GLU A 123 -14.49 2.81 -8.43
CA GLU A 123 -15.83 3.44 -8.53
C GLU A 123 -16.55 3.68 -7.19
N VAL A 124 -16.11 3.05 -6.09
CA VAL A 124 -16.80 3.14 -4.78
C VAL A 124 -16.29 4.31 -3.92
N ALA A 125 -15.90 5.42 -4.55
CA ALA A 125 -15.13 6.52 -3.95
C ALA A 125 -15.74 7.14 -2.68
N SER A 126 -17.06 7.15 -2.51
CA SER A 126 -17.72 7.80 -1.37
C SER A 126 -17.78 6.97 -0.07
N LYS A 127 -17.70 5.63 -0.15
CA LYS A 127 -17.79 4.70 1.01
C LYS A 127 -16.56 3.80 1.18
N LYS A 128 -15.41 4.12 0.55
CA LYS A 128 -14.20 3.28 0.61
C LYS A 128 -13.72 3.00 2.03
N ARG A 129 -13.79 4.00 2.93
CA ARG A 129 -13.33 3.85 4.32
C ARG A 129 -14.14 2.78 5.07
N ASP A 130 -15.46 2.82 4.96
CA ASP A 130 -16.37 1.89 5.64
C ASP A 130 -16.18 0.45 5.14
N ILE A 131 -15.99 0.30 3.82
CA ILE A 131 -15.74 -1.00 3.18
C ILE A 131 -14.41 -1.58 3.66
N HIS A 132 -13.35 -0.76 3.66
CA HIS A 132 -12.03 -1.19 4.12
C HIS A 132 -12.04 -1.55 5.61
N ASN A 133 -12.70 -0.76 6.45
CA ASN A 133 -12.86 -1.06 7.87
C ASN A 133 -13.64 -2.36 8.07
N ARG A 134 -14.72 -2.58 7.31
CA ARG A 134 -15.50 -3.82 7.41
C ARG A 134 -14.69 -5.04 6.98
N LEU A 135 -13.85 -4.92 5.96
CA LEU A 135 -12.94 -6.00 5.55
C LEU A 135 -11.94 -6.33 6.67
N VAL A 136 -11.37 -5.32 7.33
CA VAL A 136 -10.50 -5.52 8.50
C VAL A 136 -11.25 -6.23 9.63
N TYR A 137 -12.48 -5.83 9.94
CA TYR A 137 -13.31 -6.50 10.93
C TYR A 137 -13.59 -7.95 10.54
N ALA A 138 -13.95 -8.21 9.29
CA ALA A 138 -14.23 -9.55 8.79
C ALA A 138 -13.01 -10.48 8.91
N TYR A 139 -11.81 -10.00 8.56
CA TYR A 139 -10.57 -10.75 8.79
C TYR A 139 -10.32 -11.01 10.27
N SER A 140 -10.43 -9.99 11.13
CA SER A 140 -10.19 -10.16 12.56
C SER A 140 -11.17 -11.12 13.24
N GLU A 141 -12.47 -11.04 12.88
CA GLU A 141 -13.51 -11.97 13.35
C GLU A 141 -13.18 -13.40 12.91
N ARG A 142 -12.77 -13.59 11.64
CA ARG A 142 -12.42 -14.91 11.11
C ARG A 142 -11.17 -15.50 11.76
N ILE A 143 -10.12 -14.69 11.95
CA ILE A 143 -8.88 -15.11 12.63
C ILE A 143 -9.20 -15.52 14.08
N LYS A 144 -10.03 -14.75 14.79
CA LYS A 144 -10.45 -15.08 16.16
C LYS A 144 -11.19 -16.42 16.22
N GLN A 145 -12.19 -16.62 15.36
CA GLN A 145 -12.91 -17.91 15.29
C GLN A 145 -12.00 -19.10 14.96
N LEU A 146 -11.03 -18.93 14.06
CA LEU A 146 -10.05 -19.98 13.75
C LEU A 146 -9.12 -20.25 14.93
N SER A 147 -8.74 -19.21 15.68
CA SER A 147 -7.95 -19.34 16.90
C SER A 147 -8.72 -20.08 18.00
N ASP A 148 -9.98 -19.70 18.24
CA ASP A 148 -10.85 -20.33 19.23
C ASP A 148 -11.15 -21.79 18.92
N LYS A 149 -11.23 -22.16 17.62
CA LYS A 149 -11.34 -23.56 17.18
C LYS A 149 -10.03 -24.33 17.39
N LEU A 150 -8.89 -23.68 17.20
CA LEU A 150 -7.57 -24.31 17.25
C LEU A 150 -7.07 -24.53 18.69
N GLU A 151 -7.30 -23.59 19.61
CA GLU A 151 -6.85 -23.68 21.01
C GLU A 151 -7.26 -24.98 21.74
N PRO A 152 -8.54 -25.40 21.76
CA PRO A 152 -8.95 -26.63 22.44
C PRO A 152 -8.40 -27.88 21.76
N MET A 153 -8.25 -27.88 20.43
CA MET A 153 -7.68 -29.00 19.67
C MET A 153 -6.20 -29.23 20.01
N ILE A 154 -5.44 -28.16 20.22
CA ILE A 154 -4.04 -28.24 20.64
C ILE A 154 -3.92 -28.70 22.10
N LYS A 155 -4.76 -28.17 23.01
CA LYS A 155 -4.75 -28.55 24.43
C LYS A 155 -5.13 -30.02 24.65
N ALA A 156 -6.12 -30.54 23.91
CA ALA A 156 -6.52 -31.95 23.97
C ALA A 156 -5.39 -32.89 23.52
N ASN A 157 -4.65 -32.53 22.46
CA ASN A 157 -3.52 -33.32 21.98
C ASN A 157 -2.32 -33.33 22.96
N GLN A 158 -2.11 -32.27 23.75
CA GLN A 158 -1.03 -32.24 24.74
C GLN A 158 -1.33 -33.14 25.97
N GLN A 159 -2.60 -33.39 26.28
CA GLN A 159 -3.02 -34.26 27.39
C GLN A 159 -2.97 -35.76 27.03
N GLU A 160 -3.27 -36.14 25.78
CA GLU A 160 -3.22 -37.54 25.33
C GLU A 160 -1.77 -38.11 25.27
N ILE A 161 -0.74 -37.28 25.14
CA ILE A 161 0.68 -37.71 25.07
C ILE A 161 1.21 -38.20 26.44
N TYR A 162 0.60 -37.78 27.55
CA TYR A 162 1.07 -38.15 28.90
C TYR A 162 0.40 -39.40 29.49
N THR A 163 -0.64 -39.96 28.85
CA THR A 163 -1.46 -41.01 29.46
C THR A 163 -1.34 -42.41 28.84
N ASP A 164 -0.54 -42.62 27.79
CA ASP A 164 -0.63 -43.87 27.02
C ASP A 164 0.69 -44.65 26.96
N ASP A 165 1.09 -45.21 28.11
CA ASP A 165 2.18 -46.19 28.22
C ASP A 165 1.66 -47.66 28.22
N ASN A 166 0.37 -47.92 27.91
CA ASN A 166 -0.12 -49.31 27.85
C ASN A 166 -1.26 -49.57 26.84
N VAL A 167 -0.87 -50.25 25.74
CA VAL A 167 -1.63 -51.23 24.93
C VAL A 167 -2.71 -50.74 23.93
N ARG A 168 -2.37 -50.92 22.63
CA ARG A 168 -3.20 -51.08 21.40
C ARG A 168 -4.10 -49.88 21.02
N THR A 169 -4.16 -49.44 19.76
CA THR A 169 -4.84 -50.15 18.64
C THR A 169 -4.70 -49.35 17.34
N THR A 170 -4.57 -50.00 16.17
CA THR A 170 -4.55 -49.37 14.82
C THR A 170 -5.71 -48.40 14.50
N ARG A 171 -6.79 -48.39 15.29
CA ARG A 171 -7.91 -47.43 15.20
C ARG A 171 -7.56 -46.03 15.74
N THR A 172 -6.61 -45.91 16.68
CA THR A 172 -6.14 -44.62 17.20
C THR A 172 -5.27 -43.89 16.18
N LEU A 173 -4.53 -44.61 15.33
CA LEU A 173 -3.72 -44.02 14.26
C LEU A 173 -4.57 -43.29 13.21
N SER A 174 -5.70 -43.87 12.76
CA SER A 174 -6.60 -43.26 11.76
C SER A 174 -7.30 -41.99 12.27
N VAL A 175 -7.81 -42.04 13.50
CA VAL A 175 -8.46 -40.90 14.17
C VAL A 175 -7.44 -39.80 14.46
N ASN A 176 -6.21 -40.17 14.82
CA ASN A 176 -5.13 -39.22 15.01
C ASN A 176 -4.73 -38.58 13.67
N THR A 177 -4.60 -39.33 12.58
CA THR A 177 -4.30 -38.75 11.25
C THR A 177 -5.38 -37.77 10.76
N GLU A 178 -6.66 -38.05 10.99
CA GLU A 178 -7.75 -37.13 10.64
C GLU A 178 -7.76 -35.86 11.52
N LYS A 179 -7.51 -35.99 12.83
CA LYS A 179 -7.33 -34.85 13.75
C LYS A 179 -6.11 -34.00 13.35
N TYR A 180 -4.96 -34.61 13.07
CA TYR A 180 -3.75 -33.91 12.62
C TYR A 180 -3.95 -33.21 11.27
N SER A 181 -4.67 -33.85 10.34
CA SER A 181 -5.07 -33.25 9.07
C SER A 181 -5.95 -32.01 9.29
N ALA A 182 -7.00 -32.11 10.11
CA ALA A 182 -7.89 -30.99 10.42
C ALA A 182 -7.16 -29.82 11.11
N ILE A 183 -6.27 -30.11 12.07
CA ILE A 183 -5.44 -29.08 12.74
C ILE A 183 -4.54 -28.38 11.74
N SER A 184 -3.91 -29.13 10.82
CA SER A 184 -3.03 -28.57 9.79
C SER A 184 -3.78 -27.64 8.83
N ILE A 185 -5.00 -28.00 8.46
CA ILE A 185 -5.87 -27.22 7.57
C ILE A 185 -6.31 -25.92 8.26
N ILE A 186 -6.81 -26.00 9.50
CA ILE A 186 -7.24 -24.82 10.27
C ILE A 186 -6.06 -23.88 10.51
N LYS A 187 -4.88 -24.42 10.86
CA LYS A 187 -3.67 -23.62 11.03
C LYS A 187 -3.27 -22.91 9.74
N LYS A 188 -3.32 -23.60 8.59
CA LYS A 188 -3.02 -23.01 7.28
C LYS A 188 -4.00 -21.89 6.92
N GLN A 189 -5.29 -22.10 7.12
CA GLN A 189 -6.31 -21.07 6.88
C GLN A 189 -6.11 -19.85 7.79
N LYS A 190 -5.76 -20.07 9.07
CA LYS A 190 -5.46 -18.99 10.00
C LYS A 190 -4.28 -18.15 9.51
N THR A 191 -3.17 -18.79 9.13
CA THR A 191 -1.98 -18.08 8.62
C THR A 191 -2.28 -17.31 7.33
N GLU A 192 -3.12 -17.84 6.45
CA GLU A 192 -3.51 -17.16 5.21
C GLU A 192 -4.27 -15.85 5.51
N TYR A 193 -5.23 -15.88 6.42
CA TYR A 193 -5.96 -14.66 6.80
C TYR A 193 -5.10 -13.66 7.57
N GLU A 194 -4.17 -14.14 8.40
CA GLU A 194 -3.20 -13.28 9.09
C GLU A 194 -2.30 -12.51 8.11
N GLU A 195 -1.82 -13.20 7.06
CA GLU A 195 -1.03 -12.59 5.99
C GLU A 195 -1.85 -11.63 5.12
N LYS A 196 -3.08 -12.00 4.75
CA LYS A 196 -3.99 -11.11 4.00
C LYS A 196 -4.26 -9.82 4.75
N LEU A 197 -4.57 -9.90 6.05
CA LEU A 197 -4.78 -8.72 6.89
C LEU A 197 -3.51 -7.85 6.99
N LYS A 198 -2.34 -8.49 7.17
CA LYS A 198 -1.05 -7.78 7.21
C LYS A 198 -0.77 -7.04 5.91
N LEU A 199 -0.92 -7.71 4.77
CA LEU A 199 -0.70 -7.13 3.45
C LEU A 199 -1.70 -5.99 3.16
N PHE A 200 -2.96 -6.16 3.55
CA PHE A 200 -3.99 -5.14 3.37
C PHE A 200 -3.69 -3.87 4.15
N LEU A 201 -3.30 -3.98 5.43
CA LEU A 201 -2.95 -2.83 6.27
C LEU A 201 -1.65 -2.14 5.84
N LEU A 202 -0.68 -2.89 5.32
CA LEU A 202 0.56 -2.33 4.79
C LEU A 202 0.36 -1.60 3.46
N ASN A 203 -0.64 -2.01 2.66
CA ASN A 203 -0.93 -1.42 1.36
C ASN A 203 -1.12 0.11 1.45
N ARG A 204 -0.44 0.85 0.57
CA ARG A 204 -0.57 2.32 0.48
C ARG A 204 -1.97 2.76 0.05
N ASN A 205 -2.72 1.86 -0.60
CA ASN A 205 -4.08 2.12 -1.07
C ASN A 205 -5.17 1.82 -0.02
N CYS A 206 -4.84 1.33 1.19
CA CYS A 206 -5.84 1.21 2.26
C CYS A 206 -6.25 2.60 2.74
N GLN A 207 -7.52 2.92 2.53
CA GLN A 207 -8.17 4.16 2.98
C GLN A 207 -8.96 3.92 4.27
N CYS A 208 -8.48 2.99 5.10
CA CYS A 208 -9.12 2.60 6.34
C CYS A 208 -9.17 3.80 7.32
N ASP A 209 -10.19 3.87 8.17
CA ASP A 209 -10.21 4.84 9.26
C ASP A 209 -9.39 4.31 10.44
N PHE A 210 -8.12 4.73 10.48
CA PHE A 210 -7.17 4.22 11.45
C PHE A 210 -7.48 4.66 12.89
N GLU A 211 -8.23 5.74 13.11
CA GLU A 211 -8.65 6.18 14.46
C GLU A 211 -9.70 5.22 15.03
N VAL A 212 -10.65 4.80 14.19
CA VAL A 212 -11.64 3.79 14.57
C VAL A 212 -10.95 2.44 14.81
N LEU A 213 -9.98 2.07 13.97
CA LEU A 213 -9.21 0.84 14.15
C LEU A 213 -8.34 0.85 15.41
N GLU A 214 -7.78 2.00 15.79
CA GLU A 214 -7.03 2.17 17.04
C GLU A 214 -7.88 1.82 18.26
N ALA A 215 -9.15 2.23 18.28
CA ALA A 215 -10.08 1.88 19.36
C ALA A 215 -10.59 0.43 19.28
N TYR A 216 -10.57 -0.17 18.09
CA TYR A 216 -11.09 -1.52 17.84
C TYR A 216 -10.16 -2.61 18.36
N PHE A 217 -8.87 -2.57 18.02
CA PHE A 217 -7.94 -3.66 18.34
C PHE A 217 -7.80 -3.94 19.84
N PRO A 218 -7.64 -2.93 20.73
CA PRO A 218 -7.60 -3.16 22.17
C PRO A 218 -8.88 -3.80 22.72
N ARG A 219 -10.05 -3.50 22.15
CA ARG A 219 -11.34 -4.10 22.58
C ARG A 219 -11.43 -5.59 22.23
N GLN A 220 -10.70 -6.04 21.22
CA GLN A 220 -10.66 -7.46 20.83
C GLN A 220 -9.73 -8.30 21.70
N GLN A 221 -8.84 -7.66 22.48
CA GLN A 221 -7.85 -8.29 23.37
C GLN A 221 -8.49 -8.72 24.71
N THR A 222 -9.52 -9.55 24.63
CA THR A 222 -10.26 -10.02 25.81
C THR A 222 -9.46 -11.03 26.65
N ASN A 223 -8.53 -11.76 26.02
CA ASN A 223 -7.69 -12.78 26.63
C ASN A 223 -6.20 -12.54 26.31
N PRO A 224 -5.25 -13.08 27.10
CA PRO A 224 -3.80 -12.96 26.84
C PRO A 224 -3.38 -13.55 25.47
N SER A 225 -4.05 -14.62 25.02
CA SER A 225 -3.86 -15.18 23.66
C SER A 225 -4.26 -14.18 22.57
N ASP A 226 -5.37 -13.46 22.78
CA ASP A 226 -5.90 -12.46 21.86
C ASP A 226 -5.02 -11.20 21.84
N GLU A 227 -4.41 -10.86 22.99
CA GLU A 227 -3.48 -9.73 23.12
C GLU A 227 -2.29 -9.91 22.16
N HIS A 228 -1.61 -11.06 22.19
CA HIS A 228 -0.50 -11.30 21.28
C HIS A 228 -0.95 -11.36 19.81
N LEU A 229 -2.10 -11.98 19.53
CA LEU A 229 -2.64 -12.15 18.18
C LEU A 229 -2.89 -10.82 17.44
N PHE A 230 -3.49 -9.84 18.11
CA PHE A 230 -3.86 -8.57 17.49
C PHE A 230 -2.84 -7.45 17.66
N SER A 231 -1.86 -7.62 18.56
CA SER A 231 -0.86 -6.58 18.84
C SER A 231 0.01 -6.21 17.64
N LEU A 232 0.27 -7.16 16.73
CA LEU A 232 0.98 -6.86 15.48
C LEU A 232 0.22 -5.84 14.62
N TYR A 233 -1.09 -6.06 14.43
CA TYR A 233 -1.93 -5.19 13.61
C TYR A 233 -2.16 -3.84 14.28
N TYR A 234 -2.32 -3.83 15.60
CA TYR A 234 -2.40 -2.59 16.38
C TYR A 234 -1.14 -1.72 16.19
N ALA A 235 0.06 -2.31 16.25
CA ALA A 235 1.31 -1.60 15.98
C ALA A 235 1.38 -1.03 14.56
N ILE A 236 0.90 -1.76 13.55
CA ILE A 236 0.82 -1.27 12.16
C ILE A 236 -0.13 -0.05 12.07
N VAL A 237 -1.29 -0.10 12.74
CA VAL A 237 -2.26 1.00 12.76
C VAL A 237 -1.69 2.24 13.44
N LEU A 238 -1.06 2.09 14.60
CA LEU A 238 -0.35 3.18 15.29
C LEU A 238 0.67 3.84 14.37
N GLY A 239 1.39 3.02 13.60
CA GLY A 239 2.37 3.51 12.64
C GLY A 239 1.76 4.30 11.48
N LYS A 240 0.55 3.95 11.02
CA LYS A 240 -0.19 4.70 10.00
C LYS A 240 -0.77 6.01 10.53
N LEU A 241 -1.08 6.06 11.83
CA LEU A 241 -1.51 7.28 12.53
C LEU A 241 -0.36 8.25 12.86
N GLY A 242 0.88 7.89 12.53
CA GLY A 242 2.06 8.69 12.88
C GLY A 242 2.52 8.55 14.33
N ARG A 243 1.94 7.63 15.10
CA ARG A 243 2.34 7.33 16.49
C ARG A 243 3.51 6.33 16.50
N HIS A 244 4.61 6.73 15.88
CA HIS A 244 5.75 5.84 15.58
C HIS A 244 6.42 5.24 16.83
N GLN A 245 6.54 6.03 17.90
CA GLN A 245 7.14 5.58 19.17
C GLN A 245 6.29 4.47 19.81
N LEU A 246 4.98 4.72 19.97
CA LEU A 246 4.04 3.73 20.50
C LEU A 246 3.95 2.48 19.62
N ALA A 247 4.02 2.64 18.29
CA ALA A 247 4.05 1.53 17.36
C ALA A 247 5.27 0.63 17.62
N LEU A 248 6.45 1.24 17.74
CA LEU A 248 7.69 0.54 18.04
C LEU A 248 7.62 -0.16 19.40
N GLU A 249 7.24 0.55 20.46
CA GLU A 249 7.06 -0.02 21.80
C GLU A 249 6.14 -1.24 21.77
N THR A 250 5.04 -1.16 21.03
CA THR A 250 4.09 -2.27 20.87
C THR A 250 4.74 -3.47 20.17
N PHE A 251 5.48 -3.26 19.08
CA PHE A 251 6.19 -4.35 18.40
C PHE A 251 7.17 -5.04 19.34
N VAL A 252 7.95 -4.27 20.10
CA VAL A 252 9.02 -4.82 20.92
C VAL A 252 8.47 -5.50 22.19
N LYS A 253 7.46 -4.90 22.84
CA LYS A 253 6.76 -5.49 24.01
C LYS A 253 6.23 -6.89 23.72
N HIS A 254 5.67 -7.10 22.53
CA HIS A 254 5.08 -8.38 22.12
C HIS A 254 6.07 -9.30 21.40
N GLY A 255 7.34 -8.92 21.21
CA GLY A 255 8.37 -9.78 20.64
C GLY A 255 8.41 -9.85 19.10
N PHE A 256 7.77 -8.90 18.41
CA PHE A 256 7.76 -8.80 16.94
C PHE A 256 9.01 -8.08 16.39
N TYR A 257 10.18 -8.65 16.67
CA TYR A 257 11.49 -8.05 16.41
C TYR A 257 11.81 -7.82 14.94
N THR A 258 11.50 -8.80 14.08
CA THR A 258 11.72 -8.71 12.63
C THR A 258 10.83 -7.68 11.97
N ASP A 259 9.59 -7.54 12.44
CA ASP A 259 8.64 -6.55 11.95
C ASP A 259 8.99 -5.14 12.45
N ALA A 260 9.52 -5.00 13.67
CA ALA A 260 10.06 -3.73 14.17
C ALA A 260 11.26 -3.22 13.34
N GLU A 261 12.19 -4.12 12.97
CA GLU A 261 13.30 -3.79 12.06
C GLU A 261 12.77 -3.28 10.71
N ARG A 262 11.87 -4.04 10.07
CA ARG A 262 11.24 -3.65 8.80
C ARG A 262 10.49 -2.33 8.90
N TYR A 263 9.81 -2.09 10.02
CA TYR A 263 9.10 -0.84 10.26
C TYR A 263 10.06 0.36 10.25
N CYS A 264 11.19 0.27 10.95
CA CYS A 264 12.23 1.30 10.92
C CYS A 264 12.80 1.52 9.51
N GLU A 265 12.96 0.44 8.71
CA GLU A 265 13.39 0.54 7.31
C GLU A 265 12.39 1.29 6.44
N THR A 266 11.09 1.03 6.62
CA THR A 266 10.05 1.71 5.84
C THR A 266 10.01 3.21 6.11
N ILE A 267 10.23 3.62 7.36
CA ILE A 267 10.27 5.05 7.74
C ILE A 267 11.50 5.71 7.13
N TYR A 268 12.66 5.06 7.20
CA TYR A 268 13.87 5.56 6.55
C TYR A 268 13.68 5.73 5.03
N ALA A 269 13.07 4.74 4.37
CA ALA A 269 12.80 4.78 2.93
C ALA A 269 11.81 5.87 2.52
N ASN A 270 10.93 6.31 3.42
CA ASN A 270 9.99 7.40 3.16
C ASN A 270 10.62 8.80 3.28
N GLY A 271 11.86 8.91 3.76
CA GLY A 271 12.64 10.15 3.78
C GLY A 271 12.82 10.80 5.15
N ASP A 272 12.18 10.28 6.20
CA ASP A 272 12.24 10.83 7.56
C ASP A 272 13.47 10.28 8.32
N ILE A 273 14.66 10.73 7.92
CA ILE A 273 15.95 10.22 8.42
C ILE A 273 16.11 10.42 9.94
N GLU A 274 15.70 11.57 10.47
CA GLU A 274 15.85 11.89 11.90
C GLU A 274 14.96 11.01 12.78
N LEU A 275 13.69 10.86 12.39
CA LEU A 275 12.74 9.98 13.07
C LEU A 275 13.22 8.52 13.00
N ALA A 276 13.69 8.06 11.84
CA ALA A 276 14.22 6.71 11.70
C ALA A 276 15.41 6.45 12.64
N ARG A 277 16.32 7.41 12.80
CA ARG A 277 17.45 7.30 13.74
C ARG A 277 16.99 7.16 15.18
N GLU A 278 16.02 7.98 15.57
CA GLU A 278 15.44 7.95 16.91
C GLU A 278 14.75 6.60 17.19
N LEU A 279 14.01 6.06 16.22
CA LEU A 279 13.38 4.75 16.35
C LEU A 279 14.40 3.61 16.41
N TYR A 280 15.46 3.64 15.60
CA TYR A 280 16.54 2.66 15.72
C TYR A 280 17.25 2.75 17.08
N ARG A 281 17.41 3.96 17.62
CA ARG A 281 17.95 4.20 18.96
C ARG A 281 17.09 3.52 20.03
N GLN A 282 15.79 3.82 20.05
CA GLN A 282 14.82 3.24 20.98
C GLN A 282 14.75 1.72 20.87
N LEU A 283 14.82 1.20 19.64
CA LEU A 283 14.84 -0.23 19.40
C LEU A 283 16.09 -0.88 20.03
N ILE A 284 17.28 -0.31 19.83
CA ILE A 284 18.53 -0.80 20.44
C ILE A 284 18.46 -0.71 21.98
N GLU A 285 18.00 0.41 22.53
CA GLU A 285 17.84 0.61 23.98
C GLU A 285 16.93 -0.45 24.58
N HIS A 286 15.78 -0.71 23.96
CA HIS A 286 14.85 -1.73 24.47
C HIS A 286 15.43 -3.15 24.39
N TYR A 287 16.19 -3.47 23.34
CA TYR A 287 16.90 -4.76 23.27
C TYR A 287 17.94 -4.90 24.39
N LEU A 288 18.58 -3.80 24.78
CA LEU A 288 19.55 -3.77 25.87
C LEU A 288 18.89 -3.87 27.24
N GLU A 289 17.78 -3.15 27.48
CA GLU A 289 17.01 -3.23 28.72
C GLU A 289 16.49 -4.65 28.98
N LYS A 290 15.88 -5.29 27.97
CA LYS A 290 15.37 -6.66 28.09
C LYS A 290 16.47 -7.70 28.37
N SER A 291 17.72 -7.36 28.08
CA SER A 291 18.88 -8.23 28.31
C SER A 291 19.57 -8.04 29.67
N ASN A 292 19.25 -6.96 30.39
CA ASN A 292 19.76 -6.68 31.73
C ASN A 292 19.00 -7.43 32.84
N ASP A 293 17.83 -8.01 32.55
CA ASP A 293 16.99 -8.76 33.51
C ASP A 293 17.48 -10.19 33.84
N GLY A 294 18.75 -10.52 33.57
CA GLY A 294 19.39 -11.68 34.21
C GLY A 294 20.41 -12.49 33.40
N ASN A 295 20.55 -12.26 32.10
CA ASN A 295 21.71 -12.69 31.31
C ASN A 295 21.58 -12.13 29.88
N LEU A 296 22.64 -11.49 29.37
CA LEU A 296 22.78 -11.19 27.94
C LEU A 296 22.83 -12.53 27.19
N ASN A 297 21.67 -13.07 26.81
CA ASN A 297 21.63 -14.24 25.95
C ASN A 297 22.46 -13.93 24.69
N GLU A 298 23.40 -14.79 24.35
CA GLU A 298 24.32 -14.62 23.22
C GLU A 298 23.57 -14.31 21.90
N ASN A 299 22.33 -14.78 21.80
CA ASN A 299 21.41 -14.54 20.68
C ASN A 299 20.89 -13.08 20.62
N SER A 300 20.62 -12.44 21.76
CA SER A 300 20.21 -11.03 21.81
C SER A 300 21.34 -10.12 21.37
N LEU A 301 22.57 -10.40 21.81
CA LEU A 301 23.77 -9.69 21.36
C LEU A 301 24.03 -9.88 19.87
N LYS A 302 23.89 -11.11 19.34
CA LYS A 302 23.97 -11.37 17.90
C LYS A 302 22.93 -10.60 17.10
N THR A 303 21.71 -10.47 17.64
CA THR A 303 20.62 -9.71 17.00
C THR A 303 20.93 -8.22 16.99
N ILE A 304 21.39 -7.65 18.11
CA ILE A 304 21.82 -6.24 18.19
C ILE A 304 22.96 -5.97 17.19
N LEU A 305 23.97 -6.84 17.13
CA LEU A 305 25.09 -6.69 16.18
C LEU A 305 24.62 -6.78 14.72
N ARG A 306 23.67 -7.66 14.41
CA ARG A 306 23.06 -7.74 13.07
C ARG A 306 22.36 -6.42 12.72
N ILE A 307 21.58 -5.88 13.63
CA ILE A 307 20.84 -4.63 13.43
C ILE A 307 21.82 -3.47 13.26
N LEU A 308 22.85 -3.37 14.10
CA LEU A 308 23.90 -2.36 13.99
C LEU A 308 24.62 -2.43 12.64
N ASN A 309 25.02 -3.62 12.20
CA ASN A 309 25.67 -3.81 10.91
C ASN A 309 24.75 -3.41 9.74
N ASN A 310 23.47 -3.79 9.78
CA ASN A 310 22.51 -3.46 8.73
C ASN A 310 22.10 -1.97 8.73
N ALA A 311 22.10 -1.32 9.89
CA ALA A 311 21.73 0.07 10.06
C ALA A 311 22.93 1.03 10.11
N SER A 312 24.15 0.55 9.80
CA SER A 312 25.41 1.32 9.94
C SER A 312 25.46 2.61 9.11
N GLU A 313 24.76 2.67 7.97
CA GLU A 313 24.64 3.90 7.18
C GLU A 313 23.63 4.91 7.74
N ARG A 314 22.67 4.40 8.52
CA ARG A 314 21.44 5.07 8.94
C ARG A 314 21.57 5.64 10.35
N LEU A 315 22.31 4.98 11.22
CA LEU A 315 22.62 5.38 12.59
C LEU A 315 23.72 6.46 12.65
N ASP A 316 23.68 7.27 13.71
CA ASP A 316 24.85 8.06 14.11
C ASP A 316 25.82 7.12 14.84
N PRO A 317 27.04 6.89 14.31
CA PRO A 317 27.99 5.98 14.94
C PRO A 317 28.43 6.45 16.33
N VAL A 318 28.40 7.75 16.62
CA VAL A 318 28.78 8.27 17.94
C VAL A 318 27.70 7.97 18.97
N GLU A 319 26.43 8.23 18.65
CA GLU A 319 25.31 7.94 19.55
C GLU A 319 25.10 6.43 19.73
N ALA A 320 25.24 5.65 18.66
CA ALA A 320 25.18 4.19 18.74
C ALA A 320 26.25 3.63 19.69
N LEU A 321 27.50 4.15 19.64
CA LEU A 321 28.57 3.71 20.54
C LEU A 321 28.34 4.09 22.01
N LYS A 322 27.63 5.18 22.30
CA LYS A 322 27.32 5.60 23.68
C LYS A 322 26.32 4.68 24.37
N ILE A 323 25.37 4.13 23.61
CA ILE A 323 24.27 3.32 24.12
C ILE A 323 24.71 1.88 24.37
N LEU A 324 25.77 1.43 23.71
CA LEU A 324 26.21 0.04 23.78
C LEU A 324 26.82 -0.33 25.15
N PRO A 325 26.51 -1.53 25.68
CA PRO A 325 27.05 -1.98 26.95
C PRO A 325 28.56 -2.22 26.84
N GLY A 326 29.31 -1.78 27.86
CA GLY A 326 30.77 -1.95 27.92
C GLY A 326 31.27 -3.41 27.98
N GLN A 327 30.36 -4.38 28.06
CA GLN A 327 30.63 -5.82 28.06
C GLN A 327 30.81 -6.39 26.64
N LEU A 328 30.47 -5.62 25.59
CA LEU A 328 30.65 -6.03 24.20
C LEU A 328 32.13 -6.10 23.82
N LYS A 329 32.56 -7.24 23.29
CA LYS A 329 33.92 -7.40 22.76
C LYS A 329 34.11 -6.52 21.53
N LEU A 330 35.16 -5.70 21.52
CA LEU A 330 35.50 -4.82 20.41
C LEU A 330 35.61 -5.57 19.07
N ASN A 331 36.14 -6.79 19.09
CA ASN A 331 36.26 -7.64 17.89
C ASN A 331 34.90 -7.93 17.23
N SER A 332 33.83 -8.03 18.00
CA SER A 332 32.47 -8.27 17.48
C SER A 332 31.86 -7.04 16.81
N MET A 333 32.40 -5.84 17.09
CA MET A 333 31.95 -4.57 16.52
C MET A 333 32.82 -4.08 15.37
N LYS A 334 33.86 -4.84 14.98
CA LYS A 334 34.80 -4.45 13.93
C LYS A 334 34.07 -4.10 12.63
N ASP A 335 33.11 -4.92 12.22
CA ASP A 335 32.38 -4.72 10.97
C ASP A 335 31.54 -3.44 11.02
N PHE A 336 30.82 -3.22 12.12
CA PHE A 336 30.05 -2.00 12.35
C PHE A 336 30.92 -0.73 12.31
N ILE A 337 32.04 -0.73 13.04
CA ILE A 337 32.96 0.42 13.10
C ILE A 337 33.58 0.67 11.74
N GLN A 338 34.02 -0.39 11.05
CA GLN A 338 34.62 -0.29 9.73
C GLN A 338 33.62 0.27 8.71
N GLN A 339 32.39 -0.26 8.67
CA GLN A 339 31.34 0.25 7.79
C GLN A 339 30.95 1.69 8.14
N SER A 340 30.84 2.03 9.42
CA SER A 340 30.52 3.38 9.87
C SER A 340 31.58 4.41 9.44
N ILE A 341 32.87 4.08 9.60
CA ILE A 341 33.98 4.93 9.16
C ILE A 341 34.00 5.07 7.64
N GLN A 342 33.79 3.96 6.91
CA GLN A 342 33.70 3.97 5.44
C GLN A 342 32.57 4.88 4.98
N THR A 343 31.37 4.74 5.54
CA THR A 343 30.21 5.58 5.22
C THR A 343 30.46 7.05 5.53
N CYS A 344 31.01 7.36 6.71
CA CYS A 344 31.36 8.75 7.06
C CYS A 344 32.39 9.35 6.10
N SER A 345 33.38 8.55 5.70
CA SER A 345 34.41 8.96 4.74
C SER A 345 33.83 9.18 3.34
N MET A 346 32.92 8.30 2.91
CA MET A 346 32.21 8.42 1.63
C MET A 346 31.29 9.64 1.62
N LYS A 347 30.49 9.87 2.66
CA LYS A 347 29.64 11.07 2.81
C LYS A 347 30.49 12.34 2.75
N LYS A 348 31.59 12.40 3.51
CA LYS A 348 32.54 13.52 3.48
C LYS A 348 33.10 13.75 2.07
N ARG A 349 33.57 12.70 1.40
CA ARG A 349 34.13 12.79 0.05
C ARG A 349 33.08 13.25 -0.96
N SER A 350 31.86 12.70 -0.88
CA SER A 350 30.75 13.08 -1.75
C SER A 350 30.41 14.56 -1.59
N SER A 351 30.24 15.05 -0.36
CA SER A 351 29.99 16.47 -0.09
C SER A 351 31.14 17.37 -0.53
N GLN A 352 32.39 16.92 -0.41
CA GLN A 352 33.55 17.66 -0.93
C GLN A 352 33.54 17.76 -2.46
N ILE A 353 33.17 16.69 -3.16
CA ILE A 353 33.03 16.67 -4.62
C ILE A 353 31.89 17.58 -5.03
N GLU A 354 30.72 17.45 -4.42
CA GLU A 354 29.55 18.29 -4.67
C GLU A 354 29.89 19.77 -4.49
N ARG A 355 30.51 20.14 -3.36
CA ARG A 355 30.99 21.50 -3.11
C ARG A 355 31.94 21.98 -4.21
N SER A 356 32.86 21.13 -4.65
CA SER A 356 33.82 21.47 -5.72
C SER A 356 33.13 21.65 -7.07
N LEU A 357 32.15 20.82 -7.40
CA LEU A 357 31.35 20.94 -8.63
C LEU A 357 30.51 22.22 -8.63
N LEU A 358 29.86 22.53 -7.50
CA LEU A 358 29.11 23.76 -7.31
C LEU A 358 30.01 24.98 -7.42
N PHE A 359 31.21 24.92 -6.85
CA PHE A 359 32.20 25.99 -6.96
C PHE A 359 32.67 26.21 -8.40
N ILE A 360 32.96 25.14 -9.16
CA ILE A 360 33.30 25.24 -10.59
C ILE A 360 32.14 25.83 -11.39
N LYS A 361 30.89 25.43 -11.09
CA LYS A 361 29.69 26.00 -11.73
C LYS A 361 29.57 27.49 -11.44
N LEU A 362 29.82 27.91 -10.20
CA LEU A 362 29.84 29.33 -9.81
C LEU A 362 30.89 30.10 -10.60
N LEU A 363 32.14 29.61 -10.65
CA LEU A 363 33.23 30.25 -11.39
C LEU A 363 32.95 30.36 -12.89
N ARG A 364 32.42 29.31 -13.51
CA ARG A 364 32.03 29.34 -14.93
C ARG A 364 30.94 30.38 -15.19
N THR A 365 29.94 30.46 -14.31
CA THR A 365 28.87 31.45 -14.41
C THR A 365 29.41 32.87 -14.25
N GLN A 366 30.32 33.09 -13.29
CA GLN A 366 30.98 34.37 -13.09
C GLN A 366 31.85 34.76 -14.29
N SER A 367 32.64 33.83 -14.84
CA SER A 367 33.45 34.08 -16.03
C SER A 367 32.58 34.44 -17.25
N LYS A 368 31.47 33.73 -17.48
CA LYS A 368 30.49 34.07 -18.53
C LYS A 368 29.87 35.45 -18.33
N ARG A 369 29.56 35.81 -17.08
CA ARG A 369 29.05 37.12 -16.70
C ARG A 369 30.07 38.22 -17.01
N ILE A 370 31.30 38.08 -16.52
CA ILE A 370 32.40 39.02 -16.79
C ILE A 370 32.65 39.12 -18.30
N GLY A 371 32.66 38.00 -19.02
CA GLY A 371 32.81 37.98 -20.48
C GLY A 371 31.69 38.70 -21.21
N SER A 372 30.48 38.73 -20.65
CA SER A 372 29.34 39.46 -21.20
C SER A 372 29.35 40.94 -20.82
N GLU A 373 29.78 41.28 -19.60
CA GLU A 373 29.92 42.65 -19.08
C GLU A 373 31.10 43.40 -19.70
N ASN A 374 32.24 42.73 -19.92
CA ASN A 374 33.47 43.33 -20.49
C ASN A 374 33.43 43.51 -22.02
N GLN A 375 32.31 43.19 -22.68
CA GLN A 375 32.17 43.43 -24.11
C GLN A 375 31.91 44.91 -24.39
N SER A 376 32.98 45.63 -24.74
CA SER A 376 32.93 46.99 -25.27
C SER A 376 32.79 46.99 -26.80
N PHE A 377 32.15 48.02 -27.34
CA PHE A 377 32.04 48.25 -28.78
C PHE A 377 32.63 49.63 -29.11
N LEU A 378 33.42 49.70 -30.18
CA LEU A 378 33.86 50.96 -30.74
C LEU A 378 32.82 51.42 -31.76
N ILE A 379 32.38 52.67 -31.61
CA ILE A 379 31.45 53.33 -32.53
C ILE A 379 32.29 54.26 -33.39
N ASP A 380 32.67 53.78 -34.58
CA ASP A 380 33.36 54.58 -35.59
C ASP A 380 32.34 55.28 -36.50
N SER A 381 32.79 56.24 -37.31
CA SER A 381 31.94 57.02 -38.24
C SER A 381 31.16 56.17 -39.25
N ASP A 382 31.62 54.94 -39.50
CA ASP A 382 31.02 54.00 -40.45
C ASP A 382 30.04 53.03 -39.78
N THR A 383 29.86 53.11 -38.46
CA THR A 383 28.93 52.24 -37.74
C THR A 383 27.47 52.64 -38.01
N GLN A 384 26.76 51.75 -38.69
CA GLN A 384 25.37 51.93 -39.07
C GLN A 384 24.43 51.19 -38.12
N CYS A 385 23.22 51.73 -37.96
CA CYS A 385 22.16 51.08 -37.22
C CYS A 385 21.78 49.74 -37.86
N ALA A 386 21.72 48.66 -37.08
CA ALA A 386 21.45 47.31 -37.58
C ALA A 386 20.02 47.07 -38.10
N ARG A 387 19.16 48.08 -38.01
CA ARG A 387 17.83 48.08 -38.60
C ARG A 387 17.94 48.39 -40.09
N THR A 388 17.46 47.49 -40.94
CA THR A 388 17.61 47.55 -42.40
C THR A 388 16.96 48.77 -43.06
N THR A 389 15.98 49.37 -42.39
CA THR A 389 15.25 50.56 -42.87
C THR A 389 15.78 51.87 -42.29
N CYS A 390 16.88 51.85 -41.54
CA CYS A 390 17.51 53.04 -40.97
C CYS A 390 18.84 53.31 -41.68
N THR A 391 18.95 54.45 -42.38
CA THR A 391 20.17 54.87 -43.10
C THR A 391 20.97 55.94 -42.36
N GLN A 392 20.51 56.40 -41.20
CA GLN A 392 21.22 57.40 -40.41
C GLN A 392 22.47 56.80 -39.75
N PRO A 393 23.63 57.48 -39.80
CA PRO A 393 24.84 57.06 -39.11
C PRO A 393 24.73 57.28 -37.61
N ILE A 394 25.37 56.42 -36.82
CA ILE A 394 25.40 56.56 -35.37
C ILE A 394 26.42 57.64 -35.01
N THR A 395 25.95 58.77 -34.49
CA THR A 395 26.83 59.88 -34.06
C THR A 395 27.14 59.78 -32.56
N ALA A 396 28.32 60.24 -32.14
CA ALA A 396 28.79 60.17 -30.74
C ALA A 396 27.85 60.84 -29.70
N THR A 397 26.96 61.74 -30.13
CA THR A 397 26.00 62.46 -29.29
C THR A 397 24.66 61.76 -29.12
N GLN A 398 24.40 60.66 -29.84
CA GLN A 398 23.12 59.97 -29.82
C GLN A 398 23.14 58.77 -28.85
N ALA A 399 22.05 58.58 -28.10
CA ALA A 399 21.87 57.40 -27.26
C ALA A 399 21.67 56.13 -28.12
N VAL A 400 22.48 55.12 -27.84
CA VAL A 400 22.46 53.83 -28.53
C VAL A 400 22.01 52.71 -27.62
N LEU A 401 21.43 51.67 -28.20
CA LEU A 401 21.05 50.44 -27.52
C LEU A 401 21.77 49.25 -28.16
N ARG A 402 22.20 48.35 -27.30
CA ARG A 402 22.81 47.08 -27.71
C ARG A 402 21.84 45.93 -27.43
N PHE A 403 21.59 45.13 -28.45
CA PHE A 403 20.82 43.89 -28.31
C PHE A 403 21.74 42.69 -27.96
N PRO A 404 21.20 41.61 -27.36
CA PRO A 404 21.97 40.41 -27.01
C PRO A 404 22.66 39.72 -28.20
N ASN A 405 22.23 40.00 -29.43
CA ASN A 405 22.83 39.52 -30.69
C ASN A 405 24.04 40.36 -31.16
N HIS A 406 24.57 41.23 -30.30
CA HIS A 406 25.69 42.15 -30.60
C HIS A 406 25.41 43.18 -31.71
N LYS A 407 24.13 43.43 -32.03
CA LYS A 407 23.73 44.48 -32.97
C LYS A 407 23.38 45.77 -32.24
N ILE A 408 23.82 46.90 -32.80
CA ILE A 408 23.63 48.24 -32.26
C ILE A 408 22.49 48.92 -33.02
N VAL A 409 21.59 49.55 -32.28
CA VAL A 409 20.40 50.22 -32.82
C VAL A 409 20.23 51.55 -32.10
N HIS A 410 19.77 52.58 -32.82
CA HIS A 410 19.39 53.85 -32.18
C HIS A 410 18.32 53.62 -31.12
N TYR A 411 18.35 54.40 -30.03
CA TYR A 411 17.32 54.30 -28.99
C TYR A 411 15.89 54.36 -29.54
N HIS A 412 15.65 55.25 -30.51
CA HIS A 412 14.35 55.41 -31.17
C HIS A 412 13.96 54.25 -32.11
N CYS A 413 14.94 53.48 -32.60
CA CYS A 413 14.69 52.33 -33.47
C CYS A 413 14.45 51.01 -32.71
N LYS A 414 14.57 51.01 -31.37
CA LYS A 414 14.41 49.84 -30.49
C LYS A 414 13.16 49.02 -30.77
N THR A 415 11.99 49.64 -30.62
CA THR A 415 10.68 48.97 -30.65
C THR A 415 10.36 48.40 -32.03
N LYS A 416 10.88 49.03 -33.10
CA LYS A 416 10.71 48.57 -34.48
C LYS A 416 11.65 47.41 -34.80
N TYR A 417 12.89 47.45 -34.31
CA TYR A 417 13.85 46.37 -34.46
C TYR A 417 13.49 45.12 -33.65
N GLU A 418 12.91 45.27 -32.45
CA GLU A 418 12.37 44.16 -31.65
C GLU A 418 11.31 43.36 -32.43
N LYS A 419 10.36 44.05 -33.06
CA LYS A 419 9.34 43.42 -33.92
C LYS A 419 9.97 42.71 -35.14
N GLU A 420 10.95 43.32 -35.79
CA GLU A 420 11.69 42.69 -36.90
C GLU A 420 12.48 41.44 -36.46
N LEU A 421 12.92 41.36 -35.20
CA LEU A 421 13.56 40.15 -34.64
C LEU A 421 12.54 39.06 -34.33
N GLU A 422 11.41 39.41 -33.70
CA GLU A 422 10.32 38.47 -33.41
C GLU A 422 9.74 37.84 -34.68
N ASP A 423 9.52 38.64 -35.72
CA ASP A 423 9.01 38.16 -37.02
C ASP A 423 10.03 37.26 -37.75
N ARG A 424 11.33 37.49 -37.55
CA ARG A 424 12.39 36.61 -38.08
C ARG A 424 12.44 35.27 -37.33
N HIS A 425 12.27 35.29 -36.02
CA HIS A 425 12.25 34.06 -35.21
C HIS A 425 11.02 33.20 -35.50
N LYS A 426 9.85 33.82 -35.75
CA LYS A 426 8.61 33.11 -36.15
C LYS A 426 8.64 32.50 -37.55
N LYS A 427 9.55 32.94 -38.44
CA LYS A 427 9.73 32.37 -39.79
C LYS A 427 10.69 31.17 -39.83
N HIS A 428 11.42 30.93 -38.74
CA HIS A 428 12.40 29.85 -38.61
C HIS A 428 11.91 28.66 -37.76
N TYR A 429 10.74 28.79 -37.14
CA TYR A 429 9.90 27.70 -36.64
C TYR A 429 8.74 27.49 -37.59
#